data_AF-A0A3C0N1Y3-F1
#
_entry.id   AF-A0A3C0N1Y3-F1
#
_cell.length_a   1.000
_cell.length_b   1.000
_cell.length_c   1.000
_cell.angle_alpha   90.00
_cell.angle_beta   90.00
_cell.angle_gamma   90.00
#
_symmetry.space_group_name_H-M   'P 1'
#
loop_
_entity.id
_entity.type
_entity.pdbx_description
1 polymer ?
#
loop_
_entity_poly.entity_id
_entity_poly.type
_entity_poly.pdbx_seq_one_letter_code
_entity_poly.pdbx_strand_id
1 'polypeptide(L)'
;RNPFFFNIAVNRAYKLGITDILMGVSASDSDFPDCNKDFLQNEMAPFYSFAVTGNRDTFRCVLPLIDLTKAQVVLKAKELLGDR
;
A
#
# COMPACT_ATOMS: atom_id res chain seq x y z
N ARG A 1 -6.48 11.12 0.77
CA ARG A 1 -5.50 11.27 -0.34
C ARG A 1 -5.08 9.91 -0.88
N ASN A 2 -4.76 8.95 -0.02
CA ASN A 2 -4.34 7.60 -0.42
C ASN A 2 -5.35 6.84 -1.31
N PRO A 3 -6.68 6.95 -1.10
CA PRO A 3 -7.65 6.29 -1.99
C PRO A 3 -7.55 6.73 -3.45
N PHE A 4 -7.28 8.01 -3.70
CA PHE A 4 -7.11 8.53 -5.05
C PHE A 4 -5.84 7.96 -5.72
N PHE A 5 -4.71 7.93 -5.02
CA PHE A 5 -3.48 7.33 -5.54
C PHE A 5 -3.62 5.82 -5.75
N PHE A 6 -4.29 5.13 -4.83
CA PHE A 6 -4.55 3.71 -4.95
C PHE A 6 -5.44 3.41 -6.17
N ASN A 7 -6.46 4.23 -6.45
CA ASN A 7 -7.27 4.08 -7.66
C ASN A 7 -6.44 4.12 -8.94
N ILE A 8 -5.52 5.08 -9.06
CA ILE A 8 -4.62 5.18 -10.21
C ILE A 8 -3.72 3.94 -10.31
N ALA A 9 -3.15 3.50 -9.19
CA ALA A 9 -2.30 2.32 -9.13
C ALA A 9 -3.05 1.04 -9.53
N VAL A 10 -4.28 0.84 -9.04
CA VAL A 10 -5.12 -0.32 -9.35
C VAL A 10 -5.47 -0.38 -10.83
N ASN A 11 -5.86 0.74 -11.45
CA ASN A 11 -6.17 0.76 -12.87
C ASN A 11 -4.95 0.40 -13.73
N ARG A 12 -3.76 0.87 -13.33
CA ARG A 12 -2.51 0.51 -13.99
C ARG A 12 -2.16 -0.96 -13.78
N ALA A 13 -2.30 -1.46 -12.55
CA ALA A 13 -2.04 -2.84 -12.19
C ALA A 13 -2.95 -3.80 -12.97
N TYR A 14 -4.24 -3.47 -13.08
CA TYR A 14 -5.21 -4.21 -13.87
C TYR A 14 -4.76 -4.35 -15.34
N LYS A 15 -4.36 -3.25 -15.97
CA LYS A 15 -3.92 -3.26 -17.37
C LYS A 15 -2.66 -4.10 -17.59
N LEU A 16 -1.81 -4.22 -16.57
CA LEU A 16 -0.56 -4.97 -16.58
C LEU A 16 -0.70 -6.42 -16.06
N GLY A 17 -1.89 -6.83 -15.59
CA GLY A 17 -2.10 -8.15 -14.98
C GLY A 17 -1.39 -8.32 -13.63
N ILE A 18 -1.12 -7.22 -12.92
CA ILE A 18 -0.46 -7.22 -11.60
C ILE A 18 -1.54 -7.19 -10.50
N THR A 19 -1.39 -8.01 -9.47
CA THR A 19 -2.32 -8.08 -8.33
C THR A 19 -1.74 -7.44 -7.07
N ASP A 20 -0.42 -7.40 -6.94
CA ASP A 20 0.27 -6.82 -5.77
C ASP A 20 0.55 -5.33 -5.94
N ILE A 21 0.02 -4.52 -5.03
CA ILE A 21 0.23 -3.07 -4.99
C ILE A 21 0.96 -2.73 -3.70
N LEU A 22 2.21 -2.31 -3.83
CA LEU A 22 3.00 -1.85 -2.70
C LEU A 22 2.72 -0.36 -2.43
N MET A 23 2.47 -0.01 -1.17
CA MET A 23 2.42 1.39 -0.74
C MET A 23 3.42 1.64 0.40
N GLY A 24 4.21 2.70 0.25
CA GLY A 24 5.19 3.16 1.24
C GLY A 24 4.60 4.06 2.32
N VAL A 25 3.35 3.83 2.72
CA VAL A 25 2.72 4.58 3.82
C VAL A 25 3.26 4.12 5.18
N SER A 26 3.38 5.06 6.11
CA SER A 26 3.81 4.82 7.49
C SER A 26 2.69 5.30 8.42
N ALA A 27 2.23 4.43 9.32
CA ALA A 27 1.21 4.82 10.31
C ALA A 27 1.78 5.71 11.41
N SER A 28 3.09 5.62 11.65
CA SER A 28 3.78 6.34 12.74
C SER A 28 4.00 7.84 12.46
N ASP A 29 3.89 8.26 11.20
CA ASP A 29 4.23 9.62 10.76
C ASP A 29 3.01 10.46 10.36
N SER A 30 1.78 9.96 10.51
CA SER A 30 0.61 10.58 9.93
C SER A 30 -0.66 10.34 10.75
N ASP A 31 -1.18 11.40 11.36
CA ASP A 31 -2.48 11.43 12.05
C ASP A 31 -3.69 11.38 11.09
N PHE A 32 -3.47 10.93 9.84
CA PHE A 32 -4.53 10.89 8.84
C PHE A 32 -5.24 9.53 8.88
N PRO A 33 -6.59 9.53 8.86
CA PRO A 33 -7.36 8.29 8.92
C PRO A 33 -7.13 7.39 7.70
N ASP A 34 -6.66 7.95 6.58
CA ASP A 34 -6.36 7.22 5.35
C ASP A 34 -4.98 6.53 5.36
N CYS A 35 -4.25 6.57 6.48
CA CYS A 35 -2.99 5.85 6.69
C CYS A 35 -3.16 4.65 7.64
N ASN A 36 -4.38 4.33 8.08
CA ASN A 36 -4.65 3.19 8.94
C ASN A 36 -4.50 1.86 8.17
N LYS A 37 -3.76 0.91 8.75
CA LYS A 37 -3.49 -0.41 8.16
C LYS A 37 -4.77 -1.19 7.83
N ASP A 38 -5.72 -1.21 8.76
CA ASP A 38 -6.99 -1.92 8.63
C ASP A 38 -7.82 -1.32 7.49
N PHE A 39 -7.97 0.01 7.47
CA PHE A 39 -8.64 0.72 6.38
C PHE A 39 -8.01 0.39 5.01
N LEU A 40 -6.68 0.44 4.90
CA LEU A 40 -5.99 0.23 3.63
C LEU A 40 -6.08 -1.21 3.13
N GLN A 41 -6.06 -2.20 4.04
CA GLN A 41 -6.04 -3.63 3.68
C GLN A 41 -7.44 -4.23 3.57
N ASN A 42 -8.36 -3.86 4.46
CA ASN A 42 -9.66 -4.54 4.61
C ASN A 42 -10.84 -3.74 4.05
N GLU A 43 -10.69 -2.43 3.85
CA GLU A 43 -11.75 -1.60 3.25
C GLU A 43 -11.37 -1.15 1.83
N MET A 44 -10.24 -0.44 1.72
CA MET A 44 -9.84 0.24 0.49
C MET A 44 -9.47 -0.76 -0.62
N ALA A 45 -8.60 -1.73 -0.34
CA ALA A 45 -8.16 -2.69 -1.35
C ALA A 45 -9.30 -3.57 -1.90
N PRO A 46 -10.19 -4.13 -1.06
CA PRO A 46 -11.34 -4.89 -1.55
C PRO A 46 -12.36 -4.04 -2.32
N PHE A 47 -12.56 -2.79 -1.89
CA PHE A 47 -13.45 -1.86 -2.59
C PHE A 47 -12.98 -1.59 -4.02
N TYR A 48 -11.70 -1.21 -4.20
CA TYR A 48 -11.18 -0.93 -5.53
C TYR A 48 -10.99 -2.19 -6.38
N SER A 49 -10.73 -3.35 -5.76
CA SER A 49 -10.73 -4.63 -6.46
C SER A 49 -12.08 -4.93 -7.08
N PHE A 50 -13.15 -4.78 -6.29
CA PHE A 50 -14.51 -4.95 -6.78
C PHE A 50 -14.86 -3.93 -7.87
N ALA A 51 -14.51 -2.66 -7.66
CA ALA A 51 -14.80 -1.59 -8.62
C ALA A 51 -14.16 -1.79 -10.00
N VAL A 52 -12.96 -2.39 -10.06
CA VAL A 52 -12.22 -2.58 -11.32
C VAL A 52 -12.46 -3.95 -11.95
N THR A 53 -12.71 -4.98 -11.15
CA THR A 53 -12.71 -6.38 -11.62
C THR A 53 -14.00 -7.15 -11.32
N GLY A 54 -14.89 -6.61 -10.50
CA GLY A 54 -16.06 -7.33 -9.97
C GLY A 54 -15.73 -8.37 -8.89
N ASN A 55 -14.46 -8.56 -8.53
CA ASN A 55 -14.02 -9.46 -7.48
C ASN A 55 -13.26 -8.68 -6.39
N ARG A 56 -13.62 -8.90 -5.12
CA ARG A 56 -13.04 -8.22 -3.95
C ARG A 56 -11.60 -8.66 -3.64
N ASP A 57 -11.18 -9.84 -4.08
CA ASP A 57 -9.90 -10.44 -3.69
C ASP A 57 -8.81 -10.30 -4.77
N THR A 58 -9.05 -9.48 -5.80
CA THR A 58 -8.14 -9.37 -6.95
C THR A 58 -6.84 -8.64 -6.64
N PHE A 59 -6.89 -7.47 -5.98
CA PHE A 59 -5.69 -6.71 -5.65
C PHE A 59 -5.36 -6.80 -4.16
N ARG A 60 -4.08 -7.06 -3.88
CA ARG A 60 -3.52 -7.10 -2.53
C ARG A 60 -2.74 -5.81 -2.25
N CYS A 61 -3.10 -5.14 -1.16
CA CYS A 61 -2.38 -3.98 -0.64
C CYS A 61 -1.25 -4.43 0.30
N VAL A 62 -0.01 -4.28 -0.17
CA VAL A 62 1.20 -4.66 0.56
C VAL A 62 1.81 -3.42 1.21
N LEU A 63 1.97 -3.47 2.53
CA LEU A 63 2.34 -2.33 3.36
C LEU A 63 3.65 -2.61 4.14
N PRO A 64 4.82 -2.63 3.47
CA PRO A 64 6.07 -3.08 4.10
C PRO A 64 6.61 -2.11 5.17
N LEU A 65 6.17 -0.84 5.15
CA LEU A 65 6.68 0.21 6.03
C LEU A 65 5.68 0.66 7.11
N ILE A 66 4.46 0.09 7.14
CA ILE A 66 3.35 0.64 7.94
C ILE A 66 3.62 0.63 9.45
N ASP A 67 4.28 -0.43 9.93
CA ASP A 67 4.60 -0.65 11.34
C ASP A 67 6.05 -0.23 11.68
N LEU A 68 6.77 0.39 10.73
CA LEU A 68 8.15 0.82 10.93
C LEU A 68 8.23 2.29 11.31
N THR A 69 9.05 2.58 12.31
CA THR A 69 9.50 3.95 12.61
C THR A 69 10.48 4.45 11.54
N LYS A 70 10.65 5.78 11.42
CA LYS A 70 11.66 6.37 10.53
C LYS A 70 13.05 5.78 10.71
N ALA A 71 13.49 5.56 11.95
CA ALA A 71 14.79 4.96 12.24
C ALA A 71 14.89 3.53 11.69
N GLN A 72 13.84 2.73 11.88
CA GLN A 72 13.79 1.36 11.36
C GLN A 72 13.75 1.32 9.83
N VAL A 73 13.08 2.28 9.18
CA VAL A 73 13.11 2.38 7.70
C VAL A 73 14.53 2.64 7.20
N VAL A 74 15.28 3.56 7.82
CA VAL A 74 16.67 3.85 7.45
C VAL A 74 17.56 2.63 7.68
N LEU A 75 17.40 1.93 8.82
CA LEU A 75 18.15 0.71 9.10
C LEU A 75 17.83 -0.40 8.09
N LYS A 76 16.55 -0.57 7.73
CA LYS A 76 16.13 -1.56 6.74
C LYS A 76 16.66 -1.25 5.35
N ALA A 77 16.73 0.03 4.99
CA ALA A 77 17.35 0.47 3.74
C ALA A 77 18.84 0.11 3.72
N LYS A 78 19.59 0.40 4.79
CA LYS A 78 21.01 0.02 4.92
C LYS A 78 21.22 -1.49 4.88
N GLU A 79 20.36 -2.26 5.53
CA GLU A 79 20.40 -3.73 5.51
C GLU A 79 20.26 -4.28 4.09
N LEU A 80 19.33 -3.73 3.30
CA LEU A 80 19.02 -4.24 1.96
C LEU A 80 19.95 -3.71 0.86
N LEU A 81 20.43 -2.47 1.00
CA LEU A 81 21.25 -1.79 -0.01
C LEU A 81 22.77 -1.87 0.28
N GLY A 82 23.16 -2.16 1.52
CA GLY A 82 24.55 -2.00 2.00
C GLY A 82 24.93 -0.53 2.19
N ASP A 83 26.23 -0.25 2.36
CA ASP A 83 26.80 1.12 2.46
C ASP A 83 26.87 1.85 1.10
N ARG A 84 25.91 1.59 0.21
CA ARG A 84 25.83 2.21 -1.12
C ARG A 84 25.28 3.62 -1.08
#